data_AF-A0AAW9ILF9-F1
#
_entry.id   AF-A0AAW9ILF9-F1
#
_cell.length_a   1.000
_cell.length_b   1.000
_cell.length_c   1.000
_cell.angle_alpha   90.00
_cell.angle_beta   90.00
_cell.angle_gamma   90.00
#
_symmetry.space_group_name_H-M   'P 1'
#
loop_
_entity.id
_entity.type
_entity.pdbx_description
1 polymer ?
#
loop_
_entity_poly.entity_id
_entity_poly.type
_entity_poly.pdbx_seq_one_letter_code
_entity_poly.pdbx_strand_id
1 'polypeptide(L)'
;AILINKDGKRFTNELFTRDVVSKAILEQKDGIAYLFFDEGLRKSLKATEEYFNMGLVTEADSVAELAEKLSIDKDTMIQTVNKYNEFAAAKTDSEFKREDLPRQLNEGKVYAIPVTPAVHHTMGGLKINTNA
;
A
#
# COMPACT_ATOMS: atom_id res chain seq x y z
N ALA A 1 4.33 2.84 3.35
CA ALA A 1 3.60 1.74 2.71
C ALA A 1 3.52 2.01 1.22
N ILE A 2 3.44 0.94 0.43
CA ILE A 2 3.21 0.97 -1.02
C ILE A 2 2.08 0.01 -1.38
N LEU A 3 1.52 0.17 -2.59
CA LEU A 3 0.54 -0.77 -3.14
C LEU A 3 1.21 -1.71 -4.13
N ILE A 4 1.02 -3.01 -3.93
CA ILE A 4 1.56 -4.07 -4.78
C ILE A 4 0.39 -4.89 -5.34
N ASN A 5 0.39 -5.16 -6.65
CA ASN A 5 -0.63 -6.01 -7.28
C ASN A 5 -0.28 -7.51 -7.16
N LYS A 6 -1.13 -8.39 -7.70
CA LYS A 6 -0.90 -9.85 -7.69
C LYS A 6 0.32 -10.30 -8.51
N ASP A 7 0.84 -9.45 -9.37
CA ASP A 7 2.08 -9.70 -10.13
C ASP A 7 3.33 -9.20 -9.38
N GLY A 8 3.19 -8.73 -8.14
CA GLY A 8 4.31 -8.27 -7.32
C GLY A 8 4.83 -6.88 -7.70
N LYS A 9 4.06 -6.08 -8.46
CA LYS A 9 4.47 -4.75 -8.96
C LYS A 9 3.66 -3.63 -8.34
N ARG A 10 4.30 -2.47 -8.20
CA ARG A 10 3.59 -1.19 -8.02
C ARG A 10 2.90 -0.81 -9.32
N PHE A 11 1.82 -0.03 -9.22
CA PHE A 11 0.98 0.33 -10.37
C PHE A 11 0.39 1.75 -10.31
N THR A 12 0.62 2.49 -9.22
CA THR A 12 0.11 3.87 -9.05
C THR A 12 0.98 4.64 -8.06
N ASN A 13 0.89 5.97 -8.09
CA ASN A 13 1.28 6.80 -6.95
C ASN A 13 0.25 6.59 -5.83
N GLU A 14 0.71 6.16 -4.65
CA GLU A 14 -0.17 5.87 -3.51
C GLU A 14 -0.73 7.13 -2.82
N LEU A 15 -0.26 8.32 -3.19
CA LEU A 15 -0.70 9.61 -2.65
C LEU A 15 -1.68 10.36 -3.54
N PHE A 16 -2.06 9.80 -4.69
CA PHE A 16 -3.10 10.39 -5.53
C PHE A 16 -4.49 10.37 -4.86
N THR A 17 -5.41 11.09 -5.47
CA THR A 17 -6.80 11.19 -5.00
C THR A 17 -7.51 9.84 -5.01
N ARG A 18 -8.48 9.69 -4.12
CA ARG A 18 -9.15 8.40 -3.85
C ARG A 18 -9.82 7.81 -5.10
N ASP A 19 -10.35 8.63 -5.99
CA ASP A 19 -10.94 8.22 -7.27
C ASP A 19 -9.89 7.59 -8.20
N VAL A 20 -8.72 8.21 -8.34
CA VAL A 20 -7.61 7.72 -9.17
C VAL A 20 -7.07 6.40 -8.61
N VAL A 21 -6.75 6.35 -7.32
CA VAL A 21 -6.21 5.14 -6.68
C VAL A 21 -7.24 4.01 -6.69
N SER A 22 -8.52 4.30 -6.43
CA SER A 22 -9.57 3.28 -6.48
C SER A 22 -9.73 2.68 -7.87
N LYS A 23 -9.74 3.54 -8.91
CA LYS A 23 -9.78 3.07 -10.30
C LYS A 23 -8.57 2.18 -10.62
N ALA A 24 -7.37 2.61 -10.24
CA ALA A 24 -6.14 1.85 -10.48
C ALA A 24 -6.17 0.46 -9.80
N ILE A 25 -6.72 0.36 -8.58
CA ILE A 25 -6.89 -0.94 -7.89
C ILE A 25 -7.91 -1.83 -8.60
N LEU A 26 -9.04 -1.26 -9.03
CA LEU A 26 -10.10 -2.02 -9.72
C LEU A 26 -9.67 -2.55 -11.10
N GLU A 27 -8.68 -1.91 -11.74
CA GLU A 27 -8.07 -2.38 -12.99
C GLU A 27 -7.05 -3.53 -12.77
N GLN A 28 -6.64 -3.80 -11.53
CA GLN A 28 -5.77 -4.94 -11.22
C GLN A 28 -6.55 -6.26 -11.23
N LYS A 29 -5.82 -7.38 -11.30
CA LYS A 29 -6.38 -8.73 -11.23
C LYS A 29 -7.25 -8.91 -9.98
N ASP A 30 -8.49 -9.33 -10.20
CA ASP A 30 -9.54 -9.52 -9.19
C ASP A 30 -9.96 -8.23 -8.45
N GLY A 31 -9.57 -7.05 -8.95
CA GLY A 31 -9.88 -5.75 -8.32
C GLY A 31 -9.28 -5.57 -6.94
N ILE A 32 -8.14 -6.21 -6.67
CA ILE A 32 -7.47 -6.24 -5.37
C ILE A 32 -6.01 -5.80 -5.53
N ALA A 33 -5.52 -5.08 -4.52
CA ALA A 33 -4.10 -4.83 -4.30
C ALA A 33 -3.70 -5.26 -2.87
N TYR A 34 -2.41 -5.25 -2.60
CA TYR A 34 -1.85 -5.47 -1.27
C TYR A 34 -1.19 -4.19 -0.77
N LEU A 35 -1.60 -3.72 0.40
CA LEU A 35 -0.89 -2.67 1.12
C LEU A 35 0.33 -3.28 1.80
N PHE A 36 1.52 -3.01 1.27
CA PHE A 36 2.79 -3.52 1.78
C PHE A 36 3.49 -2.50 2.68
N PHE A 37 3.99 -2.96 3.83
CA PHE A 37 4.75 -2.15 4.79
C PHE A 37 5.67 -3.01 5.67
N ASP A 38 6.54 -2.36 6.44
CA ASP A 38 7.54 -3.00 7.30
C ASP A 38 7.32 -2.71 8.80
N GLU A 39 8.15 -3.30 9.64
CA GLU A 39 8.11 -3.13 11.10
C GLU A 39 8.34 -1.68 11.52
N GLY A 40 9.22 -0.97 10.81
CA GLY A 40 9.44 0.46 11.03
C GLY A 40 8.13 1.24 10.91
N LEU A 41 7.34 0.99 9.87
CA LEU A 41 6.05 1.67 9.67
C LEU A 41 5.05 1.30 10.77
N ARG A 42 4.94 0.02 11.10
CA ARG A 42 4.05 -0.48 12.17
C ARG A 42 4.29 0.29 13.47
N LYS A 43 5.55 0.37 13.91
CA LYS A 43 5.96 1.10 15.12
C LYS A 43 5.61 2.59 15.07
N SER A 44 5.67 3.21 13.89
CA SER A 44 5.36 4.63 13.72
C SER A 44 3.86 4.96 13.74
N LEU A 45 3.00 3.99 13.44
CA LEU A 45 1.56 4.21 13.28
C LEU A 45 0.75 3.19 14.07
N LYS A 46 0.34 3.58 15.28
CA LYS A 46 -0.45 2.73 16.19
C LYS A 46 -1.75 2.17 15.60
N ALA A 47 -2.35 2.87 14.63
CA ALA A 47 -3.55 2.41 13.94
C ALA A 47 -3.34 1.06 13.23
N THR A 48 -2.09 0.69 12.93
CA THR A 48 -1.81 -0.61 12.31
C THR A 48 -2.17 -1.80 13.21
N GLU A 49 -2.08 -1.66 14.54
CA GLU A 49 -2.36 -2.74 15.50
C GLU A 49 -3.80 -3.26 15.43
N GLU A 50 -4.75 -2.40 15.05
CA GLU A 50 -6.15 -2.81 14.87
C GLU A 50 -6.27 -3.88 13.77
N TYR A 51 -5.56 -3.72 12.65
CA TYR A 51 -5.59 -4.69 11.55
C TYR A 51 -4.97 -6.03 11.95
N PHE A 52 -3.95 -6.03 12.81
CA PHE A 52 -3.37 -7.25 13.38
C PHE A 52 -4.37 -7.97 14.29
N ASN A 53 -5.04 -7.22 15.17
CA ASN A 53 -6.07 -7.77 16.07
C ASN A 53 -7.28 -8.34 15.29
N MET A 54 -7.59 -7.77 14.13
CA MET A 54 -8.62 -8.28 13.22
C MET A 54 -8.19 -9.50 12.41
N GLY A 55 -6.91 -9.90 12.47
CA GLY A 55 -6.38 -11.03 11.69
C GLY A 55 -6.30 -10.77 10.17
N LEU A 56 -6.26 -9.51 9.75
CA LEU A 56 -6.24 -9.11 8.34
C LEU A 56 -4.83 -9.05 7.74
N VAL A 57 -3.80 -9.13 8.58
CA VAL A 57 -2.41 -8.92 8.17
C VAL A 57 -1.73 -10.27 7.91
N THR A 58 -1.14 -10.39 6.73
CA THR A 58 -0.16 -11.45 6.46
C THR A 58 1.23 -10.93 6.85
N GLU A 59 1.91 -11.62 7.77
CA GLU A 59 3.26 -11.28 8.21
C GLU A 59 4.31 -12.29 7.72
N ALA A 60 5.54 -11.83 7.50
CA ALA A 60 6.68 -12.70 7.19
C ALA A 60 8.01 -12.06 7.64
N ASP A 61 9.05 -12.88 7.79
CA ASP A 61 10.38 -12.41 8.19
C ASP A 61 11.15 -11.82 7.00
N SER A 62 10.71 -12.09 5.77
CA SER A 62 11.31 -11.53 4.55
C SER A 62 10.28 -11.28 3.45
N VAL A 63 10.62 -10.43 2.48
CA VAL A 63 9.80 -10.18 1.27
C VAL A 63 9.59 -11.48 0.48
N ALA A 64 10.59 -12.37 0.49
CA ALA A 64 10.52 -13.67 -0.17
C ALA A 64 9.42 -14.57 0.41
N GLU A 65 9.42 -14.71 1.73
CA GLU A 65 8.41 -15.50 2.44
C GLU A 65 7.02 -14.86 2.33
N LEU A 66 6.94 -13.53 2.34
CA LEU A 66 5.68 -12.84 2.15
C LEU A 66 5.10 -13.11 0.76
N ALA A 67 5.94 -13.04 -0.28
CA ALA A 67 5.53 -13.34 -1.65
C ALA A 67 4.99 -14.77 -1.77
N GLU A 68 5.66 -15.75 -1.15
CA GLU A 68 5.21 -17.14 -1.10
C GLU A 68 3.84 -17.28 -0.41
N LYS A 69 3.66 -16.69 0.77
CA LYS A 69 2.37 -16.71 1.50
C LYS A 69 1.23 -16.11 0.70
N LEU A 70 1.51 -15.10 -0.13
CA LEU A 70 0.53 -14.42 -0.97
C LEU A 70 0.38 -15.04 -2.36
N SER A 71 1.15 -16.09 -2.69
CA SER A 71 1.22 -16.68 -4.04
C SER A 71 1.58 -15.65 -5.13
N ILE A 72 2.51 -14.76 -4.82
CA ILE A 72 3.07 -13.74 -5.72
C ILE A 72 4.47 -14.19 -6.15
N ASP A 73 4.88 -13.83 -7.37
CA ASP A 73 6.25 -14.07 -7.83
C ASP A 73 7.28 -13.38 -6.92
N LYS A 74 8.14 -14.21 -6.30
CA LYS A 74 9.13 -13.79 -5.31
C LYS A 74 10.11 -12.78 -5.89
N ASP A 75 10.67 -13.06 -7.07
CA ASP A 75 11.71 -12.23 -7.65
C ASP A 75 11.16 -10.85 -8.03
N THR A 76 9.96 -10.81 -8.61
CA THR A 76 9.29 -9.57 -8.96
C THR A 76 8.96 -8.73 -7.73
N MET A 77 8.43 -9.34 -6.66
CA MET A 77 8.10 -8.61 -5.43
C MET A 77 9.37 -8.05 -4.74
N ILE A 78 10.44 -8.83 -4.68
CA ILE A 78 11.73 -8.38 -4.14
C ILE A 78 12.28 -7.20 -4.96
N GLN A 79 12.27 -7.30 -6.29
CA GLN A 79 12.71 -6.22 -7.17
C GLN A 79 11.91 -4.94 -6.95
N THR A 80 10.59 -5.05 -6.83
CA THR A 80 9.69 -3.90 -6.58
C THR A 80 10.01 -3.22 -5.26
N VAL A 81 10.19 -3.97 -4.17
CA VAL A 81 10.50 -3.41 -2.84
C VAL A 81 11.89 -2.77 -2.85
N ASN A 82 12.89 -3.42 -3.45
CA ASN A 82 14.24 -2.86 -3.56
C ASN A 82 14.25 -1.56 -4.35
N LYS A 83 13.57 -1.52 -5.50
CA LYS A 83 13.46 -0.32 -6.34
C LYS A 83 12.77 0.83 -5.61
N TYR A 84 11.69 0.56 -4.87
CA TYR A 84 11.08 1.57 -4.01
C TYR A 84 12.06 2.08 -2.93
N ASN A 85 12.83 1.18 -2.31
CA ASN A 85 13.79 1.56 -1.28
C ASN A 85 14.93 2.44 -1.83
N GLU A 86 15.35 2.21 -3.07
CA GLU A 86 16.27 3.10 -3.80
C GLU A 86 15.64 4.48 -4.02
N PHE A 87 14.39 4.55 -4.47
CA PHE A 87 13.66 5.81 -4.65
C PHE A 87 13.47 6.57 -3.34
N ALA A 88 13.20 5.86 -2.24
CA ALA A 88 13.04 6.46 -0.93
C ALA A 88 14.37 7.02 -0.39
N ALA A 89 15.49 6.34 -0.65
CA ALA A 89 16.82 6.86 -0.34
C ALA A 89 17.17 8.08 -1.19
N ALA A 90 16.86 8.05 -2.50
CA ALA A 90 17.07 9.15 -3.43
C ALA A 90 16.04 10.29 -3.31
N LYS A 91 15.00 10.12 -2.49
CA LYS A 91 13.84 11.02 -2.34
C LYS A 91 13.17 11.38 -3.67
N THR A 92 13.27 10.50 -4.65
CA THR A 92 12.75 10.71 -6.01
C THR A 92 12.18 9.41 -6.55
N ASP A 93 10.86 9.35 -6.72
CA ASP A 93 10.19 8.23 -7.39
C ASP A 93 10.13 8.49 -8.90
N SER A 94 11.05 7.88 -9.65
CA SER A 94 11.08 8.05 -11.10
C SER A 94 9.95 7.29 -11.82
N GLU A 95 9.34 6.31 -11.15
CA GLU A 95 8.38 5.36 -11.71
C GLU A 95 6.95 5.90 -11.66
N PHE A 96 6.49 6.34 -10.47
CA PHE A 96 5.13 6.83 -10.28
C PHE A 96 5.05 8.29 -9.84
N LYS A 97 6.19 8.98 -9.72
CA LYS A 97 6.26 10.41 -9.35
C LYS A 97 5.63 10.71 -7.99
N ARG A 98 5.66 9.73 -7.07
CA ARG A 98 5.29 9.94 -5.68
C ARG A 98 6.14 11.02 -5.04
N GLU A 99 5.48 12.04 -4.53
CA GLU A 99 6.08 13.29 -4.09
C GLU A 99 6.75 13.15 -2.72
N ASP A 100 6.13 12.40 -1.80
CA ASP A 100 6.67 12.15 -0.46
C ASP A 100 7.02 10.67 -0.25
N LEU A 101 8.31 10.44 0.00
CA LEU A 101 8.90 9.14 0.29
C LEU A 101 9.53 9.18 1.69
N PRO A 102 8.72 9.08 2.77
CA PRO A 102 9.18 9.39 4.11
C PRO A 102 10.19 8.37 4.64
N ARG A 103 10.19 7.14 4.12
CA ARG A 103 11.03 6.04 4.60
C ARG A 103 11.24 4.95 3.56
N GLN A 104 12.33 4.22 3.74
CA GLN A 104 12.52 2.89 3.18
C GLN A 104 11.61 1.90 3.94
N LEU A 105 11.38 0.74 3.33
CA LEU A 105 10.62 -0.40 3.85
C LEU A 105 11.58 -1.59 3.94
N ASN A 106 12.52 -1.52 4.87
CA ASN A 106 13.62 -2.48 5.03
C ASN A 106 13.95 -2.78 6.51
N GLU A 107 13.06 -2.42 7.44
CA GLU A 107 13.24 -2.70 8.86
C GLU A 107 12.42 -3.91 9.31
N GLY A 108 13.10 -4.92 9.86
CA GLY A 108 12.46 -6.06 10.54
C GLY A 108 11.53 -6.89 9.66
N LYS A 109 10.41 -7.34 10.23
CA LYS A 109 9.37 -8.09 9.54
C LYS A 109 8.66 -7.24 8.48
N VAL A 110 8.06 -7.92 7.51
CA VAL A 110 7.24 -7.31 6.46
C VAL A 110 5.81 -7.79 6.50
N TYR A 111 4.90 -6.94 6.03
CA TYR A 111 3.47 -7.10 6.19
C TYR A 111 2.73 -6.77 4.90
N ALA A 112 1.63 -7.48 4.66
CA ALA A 112 0.67 -7.18 3.60
C ALA A 112 -0.77 -7.27 4.10
N ILE A 113 -1.61 -6.35 3.63
CA ILE A 113 -3.06 -6.38 3.84
C ILE A 113 -3.75 -6.33 2.47
N PRO A 114 -4.60 -7.31 2.11
CA PRO A 114 -5.39 -7.23 0.88
C PRO A 114 -6.41 -6.08 0.99
N VAL A 115 -6.48 -5.24 -0.04
CA VAL A 115 -7.34 -4.06 -0.10
C VAL A 115 -8.10 -3.99 -1.42
N THR A 116 -9.34 -3.52 -1.35
CA THR A 116 -10.18 -3.19 -2.50
C THR A 116 -11.04 -1.96 -2.16
N PRO A 117 -11.42 -1.11 -3.12
CA PRO A 117 -12.25 0.06 -2.85
C PRO A 117 -13.63 -0.31 -2.32
N ALA A 118 -14.17 0.53 -1.43
CA ALA A 118 -15.52 0.41 -0.89
C ALA A 118 -16.23 1.77 -0.87
N VAL A 119 -17.56 1.76 -0.97
CA VAL A 119 -18.38 2.97 -0.81
C VAL A 119 -18.16 3.53 0.59
N HIS A 120 -17.81 4.81 0.67
CA HIS A 120 -17.40 5.43 1.94
C HIS A 120 -18.16 6.70 2.29
N HIS A 121 -18.39 7.59 1.32
CA HIS A 121 -18.94 8.92 1.60
C HIS A 121 -19.82 9.42 0.45
N THR A 122 -20.87 10.16 0.79
CA THR A 122 -21.73 10.87 -0.15
C THR A 122 -21.51 12.38 0.00
N MET A 123 -20.80 12.99 -0.95
CA MET A 123 -20.46 14.43 -0.89
C MET A 123 -21.68 15.37 -0.95
N GLY A 124 -22.81 14.88 -1.47
CA GLY A 124 -24.06 15.64 -1.52
C GLY A 124 -24.76 15.72 -0.15
N GLY A 125 -25.77 16.57 -0.06
CA GLY A 125 -26.57 16.74 1.15
C GLY A 125 -27.63 17.83 1.01
N LEU A 126 -28.24 18.20 2.13
CA LEU A 126 -29.13 19.37 2.18
C LEU A 126 -28.33 20.64 1.89
N LYS A 127 -28.93 21.56 1.13
CA LYS A 127 -28.33 22.88 0.90
C LYS A 127 -28.43 23.71 2.18
N ILE A 128 -27.29 24.20 2.67
CA ILE A 128 -27.18 25.08 3.84
C ILE A 128 -26.67 26.47 3.44
N ASN A 129 -26.86 27.46 4.31
CA ASN A 129 -26.21 28.77 4.20
C ASN A 129 -25.00 28.83 5.16
N THR A 130 -24.30 29.96 5.21
CA THR A 130 -23.10 30.14 6.07
C THR A 130 -23.39 30.36 7.56
N ASN A 131 -24.67 30.35 7.97
CA ASN A 131 -25.13 30.57 9.34
C ASN A 131 -25.70 29.29 9.98
N ALA A 132 -25.25 28.12 9.51
CA ALA A 132 -25.66 26.81 9.98
C ALA A 132 -24.83 26.33 11.18
#